data_AF-A0A9W3H390-F1
#
_entry.id   AF-A0A9W3H390-F1
#
_cell.length_a   1.000
_cell.length_b   1.000
_cell.length_c   1.000
_cell.angle_alpha   90.00
_cell.angle_beta   90.00
_cell.angle_gamma   90.00
#
_symmetry.space_group_name_H-M   'P 1'
#
loop_
_entity.id
_entity.type
_entity.pdbx_description
1 polymer ?
#
loop_
_entity_poly.entity_id
_entity_poly.type
_entity_poly.pdbx_seq_one_letter_code
_entity_poly.pdbx_strand_id
1 'polypeptide(L)'
;MQVKNLANVGCAKLRTFKCLPQGATVFEKYIKPMGLEAKSCVCHVCGVHLNRLHSCLHCVFFGCFTKKHIHEHAKVKRHNLAIELVYGGIYCFLCQDYIYKDIEIIAKEKQRKAWKMQGVGEKFSTWEPTKRELELLKHNPKQRKITSNCTMGLRGLINLGNTCFMNCIVQALMHTPLLRDFFLSDRHR
;
A
#
# COMPACT_ATOMS: atom_id res chain seq x y z
N MET A 1 -21.46 -22.59 -4.78
CA MET A 1 -20.18 -21.95 -4.38
C MET A 1 -20.06 -20.63 -5.15
N GLN A 2 -20.66 -19.56 -4.64
CA GLN A 2 -20.73 -18.28 -5.38
C GLN A 2 -19.47 -17.45 -5.13
N VAL A 3 -18.65 -17.34 -6.18
CA VAL A 3 -17.57 -16.36 -6.31
C VAL A 3 -18.23 -14.99 -6.45
N LYS A 4 -18.36 -14.24 -5.36
CA LYS A 4 -18.72 -12.81 -5.43
C LYS A 4 -17.48 -12.00 -5.77
N ASN A 5 -17.20 -11.98 -7.07
CA ASN A 5 -16.33 -11.00 -7.70
C ASN A 5 -17.14 -9.70 -7.84
N LEU A 6 -17.02 -8.79 -6.86
CA LEU A 6 -17.49 -7.41 -7.00
C LEU A 6 -16.40 -6.48 -6.47
N ALA A 7 -15.62 -5.99 -7.43
CA ALA A 7 -15.02 -4.66 -7.42
C ALA A 7 -14.19 -4.31 -6.17
N ASN A 8 -12.89 -4.55 -6.36
CA ASN A 8 -11.72 -4.08 -5.61
C ASN A 8 -11.62 -2.53 -5.62
N VAL A 9 -12.71 -1.84 -5.23
CA VAL A 9 -12.87 -0.39 -5.12
C VAL A 9 -12.62 -0.06 -3.65
N GLY A 10 -11.48 0.55 -3.35
CA GLY A 10 -11.06 0.85 -1.97
C GLY A 10 -12.20 1.43 -1.12
N CYS A 11 -12.27 1.00 0.15
CA CYS A 11 -13.39 1.29 1.04
C CYS A 11 -13.67 2.79 1.15
N ALA A 12 -14.87 3.22 0.73
CA ALA A 12 -15.29 4.63 0.82
C ALA A 12 -15.20 5.17 2.26
N LYS A 13 -15.52 4.33 3.26
CA LYS A 13 -15.45 4.74 4.66
C LYS A 13 -14.02 4.98 5.13
N LEU A 14 -13.05 4.18 4.65
CA LEU A 14 -11.65 4.42 4.93
C LEU A 14 -11.15 5.71 4.27
N ARG A 15 -11.60 6.00 3.03
CA ARG A 15 -11.30 7.26 2.34
C ARG A 15 -11.84 8.47 3.11
N THR A 16 -13.11 8.44 3.53
CA THR A 16 -13.70 9.51 4.33
C THR A 16 -13.00 9.66 5.68
N PHE A 17 -12.64 8.55 6.34
CA PHE A 17 -11.93 8.58 7.62
C PHE A 17 -10.55 9.23 7.49
N LYS A 18 -9.81 8.97 6.40
CA LYS A 18 -8.53 9.63 6.09
C LYS A 18 -8.65 11.16 5.95
N CYS A 19 -9.81 11.67 5.51
CA CYS A 19 -10.04 13.11 5.36
C CYS A 19 -10.41 13.82 6.67
N LEU A 20 -10.65 13.08 7.77
CA LEU A 20 -10.91 13.67 9.08
C LEU A 20 -9.58 13.99 9.78
N PRO A 21 -9.47 15.12 10.52
CA PRO A 21 -8.27 15.47 11.28
C PRO A 21 -7.88 14.38 12.29
N GLN A 22 -8.88 13.66 12.81
CA GLN A 22 -8.72 12.53 13.72
C GLN A 22 -8.07 11.31 13.03
N GLY A 23 -8.38 11.08 11.76
CA GLY A 23 -7.87 9.95 10.99
C GLY A 23 -6.37 10.05 10.71
N ALA A 24 -5.85 11.25 10.44
CA ALA A 24 -4.41 11.47 10.27
C ALA A 24 -3.61 11.09 11.52
N THR A 25 -4.12 11.44 12.72
CA THR A 25 -3.44 11.16 13.99
C THR A 25 -3.46 9.69 14.40
N VAL A 26 -4.56 8.97 14.15
CA VAL A 26 -4.69 7.54 14.50
C VAL A 26 -3.73 6.68 13.68
N PHE A 27 -3.57 6.99 12.39
CA PHE A 27 -2.60 6.31 11.52
C PHE A 27 -1.13 6.56 11.94
N GLU A 28 -0.82 7.72 12.52
CA GLU A 28 0.53 8.03 13.01
C GLU A 28 0.80 7.52 14.42
N LYS A 29 -0.20 7.48 15.31
CA LYS A 29 -0.02 6.99 16.68
C LYS A 29 -0.07 5.47 16.83
N TYR A 30 -0.94 4.77 16.09
CA TYR A 30 -1.17 3.33 16.34
C TYR A 30 -0.42 2.40 15.39
N ILE A 31 0.04 2.89 14.22
CA ILE A 31 0.79 2.07 13.23
C ILE A 31 2.31 2.31 13.31
N LYS A 32 2.76 3.42 13.91
CA LYS A 32 4.16 3.87 13.82
C LYS A 32 5.08 3.35 14.95
N PRO A 33 4.58 2.89 16.12
CA PRO A 33 5.40 2.07 17.01
C PRO A 33 4.62 0.88 17.56
N MET A 34 4.69 -0.28 16.90
CA MET A 34 4.52 -1.56 17.60
C MET A 34 5.87 -2.09 18.09
N GLY A 35 6.79 -1.16 18.41
CA GLY A 35 8.08 -1.39 19.05
C GLY A 35 8.16 -0.83 20.48
N LEU A 36 7.04 -0.35 21.04
CA LEU A 36 6.91 -0.11 22.48
C LEU A 36 5.81 -1.03 23.02
N GLU A 37 6.21 -1.86 23.99
CA GLU A 37 5.40 -2.87 24.63
C GLU A 37 4.09 -2.30 25.20
N ALA A 38 2.97 -2.55 24.52
CA ALA A 38 1.66 -2.35 25.12
C ALA A 38 1.49 -3.41 26.22
N LYS A 39 1.66 -3.00 27.49
CA LYS A 39 1.75 -3.89 28.67
C LYS A 39 0.55 -4.83 28.87
N SER A 40 -0.60 -4.55 28.26
CA SER A 40 -1.63 -5.55 28.00
C SER A 40 -2.77 -4.96 27.16
N CYS A 41 -3.04 -5.49 25.97
CA CYS A 41 -4.29 -5.20 25.26
C CYS A 41 -5.31 -6.31 25.57
N VAL A 42 -6.40 -5.95 26.24
CA VAL A 42 -7.53 -6.84 26.57
C VAL A 42 -8.78 -6.43 25.83
N CYS A 43 -9.67 -7.40 25.61
CA CYS A 43 -11.04 -7.06 25.29
C CYS A 43 -11.71 -6.37 26.48
N HIS A 44 -12.29 -5.18 26.26
CA HIS A 44 -12.98 -4.41 27.29
C HIS A 44 -14.20 -5.14 27.90
N VAL A 45 -14.81 -6.06 27.15
CA VAL A 45 -16.04 -6.76 27.57
C VAL A 45 -15.75 -8.05 28.33
N CYS A 46 -14.79 -8.86 27.85
CA CYS A 46 -14.56 -10.21 28.40
C CYS A 46 -13.16 -10.42 28.99
N GLY A 47 -12.31 -9.39 29.01
CA GLY A 47 -10.96 -9.47 29.56
C GLY A 47 -9.99 -10.37 28.79
N VAL A 48 -10.41 -10.96 27.66
CA VAL A 48 -9.53 -11.88 26.92
C VAL A 48 -8.31 -11.12 26.38
N HIS A 49 -7.13 -11.64 26.69
CA HIS A 49 -5.86 -11.21 26.13
C HIS A 49 -5.56 -12.04 24.88
N LEU A 50 -4.93 -11.42 23.87
CA LEU A 50 -4.27 -12.12 22.76
C LEU A 50 -5.09 -13.26 22.11
N ASN A 51 -6.19 -12.88 21.45
CA ASN A 51 -6.85 -13.73 20.46
C ASN A 51 -7.67 -12.87 19.49
N ARG A 52 -7.05 -12.50 18.36
CA ARG A 52 -7.64 -11.67 17.30
C ARG A 52 -8.31 -10.38 17.81
N LEU A 53 -7.58 -9.64 18.64
CA LEU A 53 -8.05 -8.41 19.26
C LEU A 53 -7.99 -7.24 18.27
N HIS A 54 -9.00 -6.38 18.31
CA HIS A 54 -9.11 -5.22 17.44
C HIS A 54 -9.28 -3.94 18.25
N SER A 55 -8.59 -2.88 17.82
CA SER A 55 -8.83 -1.51 18.30
C SER A 55 -9.77 -0.80 17.34
N CYS A 56 -10.76 -0.10 17.89
CA CYS A 56 -11.57 0.82 17.10
C CYS A 56 -10.70 1.98 16.59
N LEU A 57 -10.94 2.44 15.36
CA LEU A 57 -10.23 3.62 14.83
C LEU A 57 -10.90 4.95 15.21
N HIS A 58 -12.11 4.91 15.77
CA HIS A 58 -12.88 6.11 16.11
C HIS A 58 -12.83 6.45 17.62
N CYS A 59 -12.41 5.50 18.47
CA CYS A 59 -12.33 5.69 19.92
C CYS A 59 -11.36 4.70 20.56
N VAL A 60 -11.14 4.80 21.87
CA VAL A 60 -10.20 3.98 22.66
C VAL A 60 -10.71 2.54 22.99
N PHE A 61 -11.67 2.02 22.23
CA PHE A 61 -12.29 0.73 22.52
C PHE A 61 -11.52 -0.46 21.92
N PHE A 62 -11.29 -1.49 22.73
CA PHE A 62 -10.69 -2.76 22.34
C PHE A 62 -11.70 -3.91 22.46
N GLY A 63 -11.90 -4.64 21.36
CA GLY A 63 -12.88 -5.73 21.29
C GLY A 63 -12.30 -6.97 20.62
N CYS A 64 -12.60 -8.15 21.17
CA CYS A 64 -12.21 -9.40 20.51
C CYS A 64 -13.08 -9.66 19.28
N PHE A 65 -12.45 -10.18 18.23
CA PHE A 65 -13.17 -10.57 17.02
C PHE A 65 -13.97 -11.86 17.22
N THR A 66 -13.39 -12.83 17.95
CA THR A 66 -13.95 -14.18 18.15
C THR A 66 -15.35 -14.18 18.76
N LYS A 67 -15.56 -13.44 19.86
CA LYS A 67 -16.88 -13.27 20.50
C LYS A 67 -17.67 -12.07 19.97
N LYS A 68 -17.24 -11.47 18.85
CA LYS A 68 -17.92 -10.35 18.18
C LYS A 68 -18.12 -9.06 18.98
N HIS A 69 -17.46 -8.86 20.13
CA HIS A 69 -17.56 -7.60 20.89
C HIS A 69 -17.17 -6.35 20.08
N ILE A 70 -16.18 -6.46 19.18
CA ILE A 70 -15.85 -5.33 18.28
C ILE A 70 -16.95 -5.07 17.23
N HIS A 71 -17.69 -6.10 16.81
CA HIS A 71 -18.80 -5.96 15.88
C HIS A 71 -20.01 -5.32 16.55
N GLU A 72 -20.31 -5.71 17.79
CA GLU A 72 -21.38 -5.12 18.60
C GLU A 72 -21.09 -3.64 18.86
N HIS A 73 -19.87 -3.32 19.29
CA HIS A 73 -19.40 -1.94 19.43
C HIS A 73 -19.58 -1.13 18.14
N ALA A 74 -19.16 -1.68 17.00
CA ALA A 74 -19.30 -1.04 15.71
C ALA A 74 -20.78 -0.77 15.36
N LYS A 75 -21.69 -1.71 15.66
CA LYS A 75 -23.13 -1.55 15.43
C LYS A 75 -23.75 -0.47 16.34
N VAL A 76 -23.46 -0.51 17.64
CA VAL A 76 -24.05 0.39 18.64
C VAL A 76 -23.55 1.82 18.47
N LYS A 77 -22.23 2.01 18.34
CA LYS A 77 -21.60 3.34 18.22
C LYS A 77 -21.51 3.85 16.79
N ARG A 78 -21.90 3.04 15.79
CA ARG A 78 -21.71 3.29 14.35
C ARG A 78 -20.24 3.54 13.97
N HIS A 79 -19.32 2.85 14.64
CA HIS A 79 -17.88 2.92 14.39
C HIS A 79 -17.45 1.82 13.43
N ASN A 80 -17.46 2.13 12.14
CA ASN A 80 -17.38 1.12 11.09
C ASN A 80 -15.96 0.65 10.72
N LEU A 81 -14.92 1.12 11.43
CA LEU A 81 -13.53 0.77 11.14
C LEU A 81 -12.79 0.38 12.42
N ALA A 82 -12.03 -0.70 12.34
CA ALA A 82 -11.13 -1.18 13.39
C ALA A 82 -9.82 -1.71 12.78
N ILE A 83 -8.77 -1.75 13.59
CA ILE A 83 -7.46 -2.31 13.21
C ILE A 83 -7.17 -3.54 14.08
N GLU A 84 -6.72 -4.61 13.44
CA GLU A 84 -6.23 -5.83 14.09
C GLU A 84 -4.86 -5.58 14.70
N LEU A 85 -4.69 -5.91 15.98
CA LEU A 85 -3.47 -5.59 16.72
C LEU A 85 -2.28 -6.48 16.40
N VAL A 86 -2.47 -7.63 15.74
CA VAL A 86 -1.38 -8.57 15.45
C VAL A 86 -0.65 -8.18 14.16
N TYR A 87 -1.40 -8.00 13.06
CA TYR A 87 -0.84 -7.75 11.73
C TYR A 87 -1.11 -6.34 11.21
N GLY A 88 -1.82 -5.49 11.97
CA GLY A 88 -2.17 -4.14 11.55
C GLY A 88 -3.23 -4.08 10.43
N GLY A 89 -3.94 -5.18 10.17
CA GLY A 89 -4.99 -5.23 9.15
C GLY A 89 -6.20 -4.37 9.52
N ILE A 90 -6.65 -3.51 8.62
CA ILE A 90 -7.84 -2.66 8.84
C ILE A 90 -9.08 -3.41 8.38
N TYR A 91 -10.05 -3.60 9.29
CA TYR A 91 -11.34 -4.22 9.01
C TYR A 91 -12.44 -3.16 8.89
N CYS A 92 -13.29 -3.30 7.87
CA CYS A 92 -14.47 -2.46 7.69
C CYS A 92 -15.75 -3.26 7.95
N PHE A 93 -16.53 -2.86 8.95
CA PHE A 93 -17.78 -3.53 9.32
C PHE A 93 -18.91 -3.37 8.29
N LEU A 94 -18.83 -2.36 7.41
CA LEU A 94 -19.78 -2.20 6.30
C LEU A 94 -19.43 -3.08 5.10
N CYS A 95 -18.14 -3.17 4.76
CA CYS A 95 -17.67 -4.05 3.68
C CYS A 95 -17.64 -5.52 4.11
N GLN A 96 -17.63 -5.77 5.42
CA GLN A 96 -17.46 -7.08 6.04
C GLN A 96 -16.15 -7.77 5.66
N ASP A 97 -15.12 -6.99 5.34
CA ASP A 97 -13.82 -7.48 4.85
C ASP A 97 -12.66 -6.57 5.29
N TYR A 98 -11.44 -7.11 5.20
CA TYR A 98 -10.19 -6.40 5.43
C TYR A 98 -9.78 -5.57 4.21
N ILE A 99 -9.16 -4.42 4.48
CA ILE A 99 -8.71 -3.47 3.47
C ILE A 99 -7.19 -3.58 3.31
N TYR A 100 -6.75 -4.23 2.24
CA TYR A 100 -5.33 -4.51 2.01
C TYR A 100 -4.59 -3.39 1.26
N LYS A 101 -5.15 -2.89 0.16
CA LYS A 101 -4.47 -1.95 -0.76
C LYS A 101 -4.04 -0.62 -0.12
N ASP A 102 -4.84 -0.11 0.82
CA ASP A 102 -4.59 1.18 1.43
C ASP A 102 -3.39 1.16 2.40
N ILE A 103 -3.06 0.00 2.99
CA ILE A 103 -1.96 -0.14 3.95
C ILE A 103 -0.61 -0.07 3.21
N GLU A 104 -0.49 -0.74 2.07
CA GLU A 104 0.71 -0.72 1.22
C GLU A 104 1.03 0.69 0.71
N ILE A 105 0.01 1.43 0.26
CA ILE A 105 0.17 2.82 -0.21
C ILE A 105 0.66 3.72 0.93
N ILE A 106 0.10 3.58 2.13
CA ILE A 106 0.49 4.38 3.30
C ILE A 106 1.91 4.04 3.75
N ALA A 107 2.28 2.76 3.75
CA ALA A 107 3.64 2.32 4.07
C ALA A 107 4.66 2.91 3.09
N LYS A 108 4.39 2.84 1.78
CA LYS A 108 5.23 3.45 0.72
C LYS A 108 5.37 4.96 0.88
N GLU A 109 4.27 5.67 1.14
CA GLU A 109 4.30 7.13 1.27
C GLU A 109 5.07 7.60 2.53
N LYS A 110 4.89 6.90 3.66
CA LYS A 110 5.64 7.19 4.89
C LYS A 110 7.12 6.88 4.74
N GLN A 111 7.46 5.75 4.10
CA GLN A 111 8.86 5.46 3.75
C GLN A 111 9.42 6.60 2.91
N ARG A 112 8.77 7.00 1.82
CA ARG A 112 9.21 8.11 0.95
C ARG A 112 9.46 9.40 1.74
N LYS A 113 8.57 9.77 2.67
CA LYS A 113 8.74 10.96 3.54
C LYS A 113 9.92 10.82 4.49
N ALA A 114 10.07 9.67 5.17
CA ALA A 114 11.18 9.40 6.08
C ALA A 114 12.54 9.42 5.36
N TRP A 115 12.63 8.83 4.16
CA TRP A 115 13.84 8.86 3.34
C TRP A 115 14.22 10.28 2.91
N LYS A 116 13.25 11.08 2.44
CA LYS A 116 13.49 12.50 2.09
C LYS A 116 14.01 13.31 3.27
N MET A 117 13.55 13.02 4.49
CA MET A 117 14.01 13.70 5.70
C MET A 117 15.44 13.32 6.10
N GLN A 118 15.96 12.18 5.65
CA GLN A 118 17.32 11.73 5.95
C GLN A 118 18.39 12.34 5.03
N GLY A 119 18.02 13.17 4.04
CA GLY A 119 18.96 13.80 3.11
C GLY A 119 19.65 12.82 2.14
N VAL A 120 19.46 11.51 2.32
CA VAL A 120 19.81 10.48 1.36
C VAL A 120 18.84 10.63 0.19
N GLY A 121 19.35 10.63 -1.05
CA GLY A 121 18.56 10.78 -2.27
C GLY A 121 17.38 9.79 -2.36
N GLU A 122 16.59 9.91 -3.42
CA GLU A 122 15.35 9.13 -3.54
C GLU A 122 15.65 7.62 -3.65
N LYS A 123 15.18 6.81 -2.69
CA LYS A 123 15.24 5.35 -2.78
C LYS A 123 14.48 4.89 -4.02
N PHE A 124 15.04 3.94 -4.78
CA PHE A 124 14.35 3.32 -5.91
C PHE A 124 12.97 2.81 -5.47
N SER A 125 11.94 3.30 -6.15
CA SER A 125 10.58 2.80 -6.05
C SER A 125 10.04 2.66 -7.45
N THR A 126 9.30 1.59 -7.72
CA THR A 126 8.57 1.43 -8.98
C THR A 126 7.77 2.69 -9.25
N TRP A 127 7.90 3.23 -10.46
CA TRP A 127 7.12 4.39 -10.88
C TRP A 127 5.63 4.06 -10.83
N GLU A 128 4.88 4.85 -10.06
CA GLU A 128 3.42 4.78 -9.97
C GLU A 128 2.86 6.13 -10.42
N PRO A 129 2.10 6.18 -11.53
CA PRO A 129 1.56 7.44 -12.04
C PRO A 129 0.58 8.06 -11.05
N THR A 130 0.70 9.37 -10.86
CA THR A 130 -0.32 10.18 -10.18
C THR A 130 -1.63 10.16 -10.96
N LYS A 131 -2.75 10.55 -10.32
CA LYS A 131 -4.05 10.65 -11.00
C LYS A 131 -3.99 11.57 -12.23
N ARG A 132 -3.28 12.69 -12.11
CA ARG A 132 -3.05 13.65 -13.19
C ARG A 132 -2.25 13.01 -14.33
N GLU A 133 -1.15 12.32 -14.03
CA GLU A 133 -0.37 11.61 -15.05
C GLU A 133 -1.19 10.50 -15.70
N LEU A 134 -2.00 9.78 -14.94
CA LEU A 134 -2.88 8.75 -15.47
C LEU A 134 -3.93 9.33 -16.44
N GLU A 135 -4.48 10.51 -16.13
CA GLU A 135 -5.39 11.24 -17.03
C GLU A 135 -4.66 11.69 -18.29
N LEU A 136 -3.45 12.25 -18.18
CA LEU A 136 -2.63 12.65 -19.32
C LEU A 136 -2.26 11.44 -20.20
N LEU A 137 -1.94 10.31 -19.58
CA LEU A 137 -1.61 9.06 -20.29
C LEU A 137 -2.80 8.52 -21.07
N LYS A 138 -4.02 8.59 -20.52
CA LYS A 138 -5.25 8.18 -21.22
C LYS A 138 -5.53 9.00 -22.48
N HIS A 139 -5.16 10.27 -22.48
CA HIS A 139 -5.37 11.16 -23.62
C HIS A 139 -4.20 11.16 -24.60
N ASN A 140 -3.13 10.41 -24.35
CA ASN A 140 -1.99 10.34 -25.24
C ASN A 140 -2.26 9.33 -26.38
N PRO A 141 -2.46 9.78 -27.64
CA PRO A 141 -2.76 8.89 -28.77
C PRO A 141 -1.58 7.97 -29.14
N LYS A 142 -0.37 8.26 -28.64
CA LYS A 142 0.83 7.44 -28.83
C LYS A 142 1.06 6.42 -27.70
N GLN A 143 0.15 6.33 -26.73
CA GLN A 143 0.29 5.39 -25.62
C GLN A 143 0.23 3.94 -26.14
N ARG A 144 1.35 3.23 -26.02
CA ARG A 144 1.39 1.78 -26.25
C ARG A 144 1.16 1.06 -24.93
N LYS A 145 0.06 0.33 -24.82
CA LYS A 145 -0.22 -0.51 -23.65
C LYS A 145 0.62 -1.78 -23.76
N ILE A 146 1.59 -1.93 -22.85
CA ILE A 146 2.37 -3.16 -22.74
C ILE A 146 1.46 -4.22 -22.08
N THR A 147 1.07 -5.23 -22.84
CA THR A 147 0.34 -6.41 -22.31
C THR A 147 1.31 -7.39 -21.66
N SER A 148 0.82 -8.30 -20.81
CA SER A 148 1.66 -9.27 -20.09
C SER A 148 2.49 -10.17 -21.01
N ASN A 149 2.06 -10.36 -22.26
CA ASN A 149 2.72 -11.23 -23.23
C ASN A 149 3.57 -10.42 -24.24
N CYS A 150 3.82 -9.15 -23.93
CA CYS A 150 4.47 -8.25 -24.85
C CYS A 150 5.99 -8.41 -24.83
N THR A 151 6.60 -8.60 -26.00
CA THR A 151 8.06 -8.62 -26.18
C THR A 151 8.65 -7.22 -26.38
N MET A 152 7.86 -6.15 -26.20
CA MET A 152 8.37 -4.77 -26.28
C MET A 152 9.44 -4.56 -25.20
N GLY A 153 10.62 -4.13 -25.64
CA GLY A 153 11.82 -4.00 -24.81
C GLY A 153 12.80 -5.18 -24.92
N LEU A 154 12.39 -6.33 -25.48
CA LEU A 154 13.26 -7.47 -25.79
C LEU A 154 13.76 -7.35 -27.24
N ARG A 155 14.68 -6.41 -27.49
CA ARG A 155 15.25 -6.19 -28.83
C ARG A 155 16.74 -6.53 -28.83
N GLY A 156 17.14 -7.43 -29.71
CA GLY A 156 18.55 -7.73 -29.96
C GLY A 156 19.29 -6.53 -30.56
N LEU A 157 20.57 -6.39 -30.21
CA LEU A 157 21.47 -5.41 -30.81
C LEU A 157 22.23 -6.06 -31.96
N ILE A 158 22.30 -5.36 -33.10
CA ILE A 158 23.04 -5.82 -34.27
C ILE A 158 24.53 -5.87 -33.90
N ASN A 159 25.20 -6.96 -34.25
CA ASN A 159 26.65 -7.02 -34.14
C ASN A 159 27.27 -6.28 -35.33
N LEU A 160 28.03 -5.22 -35.05
CA LEU A 160 28.70 -4.40 -36.06
C LEU A 160 30.20 -4.76 -36.16
N GLY A 161 30.55 -6.00 -35.78
CA GLY A 161 31.93 -6.52 -35.79
C GLY A 161 32.27 -7.18 -34.45
N ASN A 162 33.07 -6.48 -33.62
CA ASN A 162 33.47 -6.91 -32.28
C ASN A 162 32.60 -6.29 -31.16
N THR A 163 31.34 -5.94 -31.47
CA THR A 163 30.47 -5.27 -30.50
C THR A 163 29.70 -6.24 -29.60
N CYS A 164 29.85 -7.56 -29.77
CA CYS A 164 29.14 -8.56 -28.97
C CYS A 164 29.36 -8.41 -27.45
N PHE A 165 30.58 -8.06 -27.03
CA PHE A 165 30.93 -7.74 -25.64
C PHE A 165 30.16 -6.51 -25.12
N MET A 166 30.09 -5.43 -25.90
CA MET A 166 29.34 -4.25 -25.49
C MET A 166 27.83 -4.51 -25.52
N ASN A 167 27.36 -5.25 -26.52
CA ASN A 167 25.95 -5.58 -26.69
C ASN A 167 25.42 -6.38 -25.50
N CYS A 168 26.17 -7.35 -24.96
CA CYS A 168 25.72 -8.11 -23.79
C CYS A 168 25.70 -7.26 -22.51
N ILE A 169 26.66 -6.34 -22.34
CA ILE A 169 26.67 -5.39 -21.22
C ILE A 169 25.47 -4.45 -21.31
N VAL A 170 25.22 -3.81 -22.46
CA VAL A 170 24.09 -2.90 -22.64
C VAL A 170 22.76 -3.60 -22.38
N GLN A 171 22.59 -4.83 -22.88
CA GLN A 171 21.38 -5.62 -22.60
C GLN A 171 21.23 -5.92 -21.11
N ALA A 172 22.30 -6.31 -20.40
CA ALA A 172 22.26 -6.55 -18.96
C ALA A 172 21.89 -5.28 -18.17
N LEU A 173 22.42 -4.12 -18.56
CA LEU A 173 22.12 -2.84 -17.91
C LEU A 173 20.65 -2.42 -18.16
N MET A 174 20.16 -2.52 -19.39
CA MET A 174 18.78 -2.14 -19.76
C MET A 174 17.72 -3.09 -19.18
N HIS A 175 18.09 -4.35 -18.90
CA HIS A 175 17.20 -5.31 -18.25
C HIS A 175 17.32 -5.30 -16.72
N THR A 176 18.24 -4.53 -16.14
CA THR A 176 18.31 -4.29 -14.70
C THR A 176 17.34 -3.17 -14.32
N PRO A 177 16.22 -3.44 -13.58
CA PRO A 177 15.18 -2.45 -13.35
C PRO A 177 15.65 -1.14 -12.72
N LEU A 178 16.60 -1.22 -11.78
CA LEU A 178 17.18 -0.04 -11.12
C LEU A 178 17.85 0.91 -12.11
N LEU A 179 18.67 0.35 -13.00
CA LEU A 179 19.45 1.12 -13.96
C LEU A 179 18.58 1.60 -15.12
N ARG A 180 17.73 0.72 -15.65
CA ARG A 180 16.77 1.07 -16.69
C ARG A 180 15.92 2.28 -16.29
N ASP A 181 15.33 2.24 -15.10
CA ASP A 181 14.43 3.30 -14.66
C ASP A 181 15.22 4.59 -14.34
N PHE A 182 16.47 4.49 -13.83
CA PHE A 182 17.35 5.65 -13.68
C PHE A 182 17.61 6.35 -15.02
N PHE A 183 18.04 5.61 -16.05
CA PHE A 183 18.28 6.16 -17.39
C PHE A 183 16.99 6.67 -18.06
N LEU A 184 15.84 6.00 -17.87
CA LEU A 184 14.56 6.46 -18.42
C LEU A 184 13.93 7.62 -17.64
N SER A 185 14.38 7.91 -16.41
CA SER A 185 13.82 8.97 -15.57
C SER A 185 14.42 10.36 -15.82
N ASP A 186 15.26 10.51 -16.85
CA ASP A 186 15.94 11.76 -17.22
C ASP A 186 16.80 12.36 -16.07
N ARG A 187 17.26 11.48 -15.17
CA ARG A 187 18.13 11.84 -14.03
C ARG A 187 19.62 11.73 -14.34
N HIS A 188 19.97 11.33 -15.55
CA HIS A 188 21.35 11.24 -16.02
C HIS A 188 21.70 12.60 -16.66
N ARG A 189 22.52 13.40 -15.98
CA ARG A 189 23.03 14.68 -16.48
C ARG A 189 24.52 14.57 -16.72
#